data_AF-A0A955QDI7-F1
#
_entry.id   AF-A0A955QDI7-F1
#
_cell.length_a   1.000
_cell.length_b   1.000
_cell.length_c   1.000
_cell.angle_alpha   90.00
_cell.angle_beta   90.00
_cell.angle_gamma   90.00
#
_symmetry.space_group_name_H-M   'P 1'
#
loop_
_entity.id
_entity.type
_entity.pdbx_description
1 polymer ?
#
loop_
_entity_poly.entity_id
_entity_poly.type
_entity_poly.pdbx_seq_one_letter_code
_entity_poly.pdbx_strand_id
1 'polypeptide(L)'
;MDVPSVQNSSTVTNQSNVQAAVTALGSDVFLRLLVTQLQSQDPTNPVQNEDFVAQLAQFTTLEQTTNSNKLLEELVGQNTQRSQFELLNLLGHSVVTDGNTVSLASEGEATLSYALSENA
;
A
#
# COMPACT_ATOMS: atom_id res chain seq x y z
N MET A 1 36.15 -9.88 -2.39
CA MET A 1 35.54 -8.54 -2.46
C MET A 1 34.65 -8.43 -1.23
N ASP A 2 35.24 -7.98 -0.12
CA ASP A 2 34.57 -7.78 1.17
C ASP A 2 34.03 -6.34 1.18
N VAL A 3 32.73 -6.17 1.40
CA VAL A 3 32.10 -4.86 1.56
C VAL A 3 32.03 -4.54 3.06
N PRO A 4 32.61 -3.42 3.54
CA PRO A 4 32.55 -3.07 4.96
C PRO A 4 31.13 -2.70 5.38
N SER A 5 30.64 -3.34 6.43
CA SER A 5 29.41 -2.99 7.13
C SER A 5 29.55 -1.61 7.77
N VAL A 6 28.69 -0.67 7.38
CA VAL A 6 28.61 0.65 8.02
C VAL A 6 27.96 0.49 9.39
N GLN A 7 28.76 0.56 10.46
CA GLN A 7 28.28 0.78 11.83
C GLN A 7 27.76 2.21 11.95
N ASN A 8 26.43 2.38 11.97
CA ASN A 8 25.83 3.67 12.35
C ASN A 8 25.54 3.68 13.85
N SER A 9 26.53 4.12 14.63
CA SER A 9 26.43 4.30 16.07
C SER A 9 25.65 5.57 16.44
N SER A 10 24.65 5.39 17.30
CA SER A 10 24.17 6.31 18.35
C SER A 10 23.66 7.70 17.96
N THR A 11 22.31 7.88 17.99
CA THR A 11 21.57 9.08 18.52
C THR A 11 20.02 9.01 18.40
N VAL A 12 19.40 7.86 18.06
CA VAL A 12 17.94 7.77 17.75
C VAL A 12 17.04 7.52 18.98
N THR A 13 17.37 8.02 20.17
CA THR A 13 16.52 7.75 21.37
C THR A 13 15.52 8.88 21.68
N ASN A 14 15.71 10.09 21.15
CA ASN A 14 14.80 11.22 21.41
C ASN A 14 13.80 11.52 20.29
N GLN A 15 13.94 10.95 19.09
CA GLN A 15 12.96 11.15 18.01
C GLN A 15 11.70 10.32 18.20
N SER A 16 11.79 9.12 18.79
CA SER A 16 10.65 8.19 18.94
C SER A 16 9.50 8.76 19.80
N ASN A 17 9.81 9.57 20.82
CA ASN A 17 8.79 10.15 21.69
C ASN A 17 8.05 11.34 21.06
N VAL A 18 8.75 12.14 20.23
CA VAL A 18 8.14 13.23 19.46
C VAL A 18 7.31 12.66 18.31
N GLN A 19 7.82 11.61 17.65
CA GLN A 19 7.12 10.85 16.61
C GLN A 19 5.78 10.29 17.10
N ALA A 20 5.76 9.69 18.30
CA ALA A 20 4.55 9.16 18.91
C ALA A 20 3.55 10.26 19.31
N ALA A 21 4.03 11.38 19.87
CA ALA A 21 3.19 12.50 20.27
C ALA A 21 2.52 13.22 19.08
N VAL A 22 3.25 13.40 17.97
CA VAL A 22 2.72 14.02 16.75
C VAL A 22 1.71 13.10 16.03
N THR A 23 1.97 11.78 16.00
CA THR A 23 1.01 10.80 15.46
C THR A 23 -0.26 10.72 16.32
N ALA A 24 -0.13 10.83 17.66
CA ALA A 24 -1.26 10.77 18.58
C ALA A 24 -2.14 12.04 18.56
N LEU A 25 -1.54 13.21 18.29
CA LEU A 25 -2.27 14.49 18.26
C LEU A 25 -2.89 14.76 16.87
N GLY A 26 -2.28 14.23 15.81
CA GLY A 26 -2.72 14.43 14.43
C GLY A 26 -2.24 15.76 13.83
N SER A 27 -1.88 15.72 12.54
CA SER A 27 -1.33 16.86 11.79
C SER A 27 -2.22 18.12 11.84
N ASP A 28 -3.55 17.95 11.86
CA ASP A 28 -4.55 19.04 11.89
C ASP A 28 -4.61 19.77 13.24
N VAL A 29 -4.65 19.03 14.34
CA VAL A 29 -4.70 19.59 15.69
C VAL A 29 -3.41 20.34 16.02
N PHE A 30 -2.28 19.84 15.52
CA PHE A 30 -0.99 20.51 15.65
C PHE A 30 -0.93 21.81 14.83
N LEU A 31 -1.33 21.81 13.55
CA LEU A 31 -1.39 23.03 12.74
C LEU A 31 -2.30 24.08 13.37
N ARG A 32 -3.40 23.66 13.99
CA ARG A 32 -4.32 24.55 14.70
C ARG A 32 -3.70 25.14 15.97
N LEU A 33 -2.95 24.35 16.73
CA LEU A 33 -2.16 24.84 17.87
C LEU A 33 -1.04 25.79 17.42
N LEU A 34 -0.37 25.50 16.31
CA LEU A 34 0.66 26.34 15.72
C LEU A 34 0.11 27.70 15.27
N VAL A 35 -1.03 27.72 14.57
CA VAL A 35 -1.71 28.96 14.18
C VAL A 35 -2.15 29.76 15.41
N THR A 36 -2.61 29.06 16.45
CA THR A 36 -2.99 29.68 17.74
C THR A 36 -1.78 30.30 18.45
N GLN A 37 -0.64 29.60 18.46
CA GLN A 37 0.62 30.11 19.00
C GLN A 37 1.13 31.28 18.17
N LEU A 38 1.13 31.21 16.83
CA LEU A 38 1.48 32.34 15.96
C LEU A 38 0.62 33.59 16.19
N GLN A 39 -0.66 33.42 16.51
CA GLN A 39 -1.55 34.54 16.87
C GLN A 39 -1.27 35.13 18.27
N SER A 40 -0.59 34.39 19.15
CA SER A 40 -0.29 34.81 20.53
C SER A 40 1.20 35.10 20.81
N GLN A 41 2.09 34.96 19.82
CA GLN A 41 3.51 35.26 19.99
C GLN A 41 3.77 36.76 19.82
N ASP A 42 4.38 37.36 20.84
CA ASP A 42 5.01 38.67 20.77
C ASP A 42 6.08 38.65 19.64
N PRO A 43 6.12 39.66 18.74
CA PRO A 43 6.93 39.70 17.52
C PRO A 43 8.46 39.64 17.73
N THR A 44 8.95 39.56 18.95
CA THR A 44 10.37 39.68 19.29
C THR A 44 11.16 38.35 19.33
N ASN A 45 10.54 37.18 19.12
CA ASN A 45 11.26 35.89 19.01
C ASN A 45 10.57 34.86 18.08
N PRO A 46 10.85 34.88 16.76
CA PRO A 46 10.23 33.96 15.79
C PRO A 46 10.89 32.57 15.67
N VAL A 47 12.02 32.31 16.34
CA VAL A 47 13.01 31.32 15.87
C VAL A 47 12.78 29.86 16.29
N GLN A 48 11.91 29.56 17.27
CA GLN A 48 11.73 28.17 17.74
C GLN A 48 10.68 27.35 16.98
N ASN A 49 9.83 27.98 16.16
CA ASN A 49 8.71 27.28 15.50
C ASN A 49 9.04 26.76 14.09
N GLU A 50 10.07 27.26 13.41
CA GLU A 50 10.33 26.88 12.01
C GLU A 50 10.88 25.45 11.86
N ASP A 51 11.85 25.05 12.69
CA ASP A 51 12.46 23.72 12.63
C ASP A 51 11.45 22.59 12.95
N PHE A 52 10.51 22.86 13.88
CA PHE A 52 9.44 21.93 14.23
C PHE A 52 8.38 21.83 13.12
N VAL A 53 8.04 22.94 12.47
CA VAL A 53 7.10 22.97 11.33
C VAL A 53 7.68 22.22 10.14
N ALA A 54 8.98 22.36 9.87
CA ALA A 54 9.66 21.60 8.82
C ALA A 54 9.60 20.07 9.09
N GLN A 55 9.83 19.65 10.33
CA GLN A 55 9.73 18.23 10.72
C GLN A 55 8.30 17.70 10.65
N LEU A 56 7.29 18.52 11.01
CA LEU A 56 5.89 18.15 10.84
C LEU A 56 5.54 18.00 9.36
N ALA A 57 5.90 18.96 8.51
CA ALA A 57 5.60 18.89 7.08
C ALA A 57 6.19 17.62 6.45
N GLN A 58 7.41 17.26 6.86
CA GLN A 58 8.04 16.01 6.46
C GLN A 58 7.25 14.78 6.93
N PHE A 59 6.71 14.83 8.15
CA PHE A 59 5.88 13.75 8.69
C PHE A 59 4.51 13.65 8.01
N THR A 60 3.79 14.75 7.81
CA THR A 60 2.49 14.78 7.10
C THR A 60 2.65 14.22 5.68
N THR A 61 3.77 14.53 5.02
CA THR A 61 4.08 13.97 3.69
C THR A 61 4.28 12.45 3.75
N LEU A 62 4.97 11.94 4.78
CA LEU A 62 5.19 10.51 4.97
C LEU A 62 3.91 9.77 5.38
N GLU A 63 3.09 10.37 6.23
CA GLU A 63 1.76 9.87 6.61
C GLU A 63 0.86 9.78 5.38
N GLN A 64 0.79 10.84 4.57
CA GLN A 64 0.01 10.86 3.34
C GLN A 64 0.49 9.80 2.34
N THR A 65 1.80 9.61 2.20
CA THR A 65 2.39 8.56 1.37
C THR A 65 2.01 7.17 1.90
N THR A 66 2.12 6.96 3.21
CA THR A 66 1.76 5.70 3.87
C THR A 66 0.27 5.38 3.69
N ASN A 67 -0.59 6.39 3.83
CA ASN A 67 -2.03 6.24 3.64
C ASN A 67 -2.38 5.93 2.18
N SER A 68 -1.70 6.58 1.24
CA SER A 68 -1.86 6.30 -0.19
C SER A 68 -1.46 4.86 -0.53
N ASN A 69 -0.36 4.36 0.03
CA ASN A 69 0.06 2.97 -0.14
C ASN A 69 -0.97 1.99 0.43
N LYS A 70 -1.53 2.26 1.61
CA LYS A 70 -2.61 1.43 2.18
C LYS A 70 -3.85 1.37 1.28
N LEU A 71 -4.25 2.50 0.72
CA LEU A 71 -5.38 2.55 -0.22
C LEU A 71 -5.10 1.75 -1.49
N LEU A 72 -3.87 1.79 -2.00
CA LEU A 72 -3.45 0.98 -3.15
C LEU A 72 -3.46 -0.52 -2.82
N GLU A 73 -2.94 -0.91 -1.65
CA GLU A 73 -3.01 -2.30 -1.17
C GLU A 73 -4.46 -2.80 -1.05
N GLU A 74 -5.35 -1.95 -0.51
CA GLU A 74 -6.77 -2.27 -0.41
C GLU A 74 -7.42 -2.45 -1.79
N LEU A 75 -7.10 -1.58 -2.76
CA LEU A 75 -7.60 -1.69 -4.13
C LEU A 75 -7.13 -2.99 -4.81
N VAL A 76 -5.85 -3.36 -4.65
CA VAL A 76 -5.30 -4.62 -5.16
C VAL A 76 -5.99 -5.82 -4.50
N GLY A 77 -6.24 -5.76 -3.19
CA GLY A 77 -7.00 -6.76 -2.45
C GLY A 77 -8.43 -6.93 -2.99
N GLN A 78 -9.15 -5.83 -3.23
CA GLN A 78 -10.49 -5.85 -3.81
C GLN A 78 -10.51 -6.44 -5.22
N ASN A 79 -9.51 -6.13 -6.05
CA ASN A 79 -9.40 -6.70 -7.40
C ASN A 79 -9.21 -8.23 -7.36
N THR A 80 -8.35 -8.71 -6.47
CA THR A 80 -8.11 -10.15 -6.24
C THR A 80 -9.35 -10.87 -5.70
N GLN A 81 -10.16 -10.19 -4.88
CA GLN A 81 -11.42 -10.76 -4.41
C GLN A 81 -12.44 -10.86 -5.55
N ARG A 82 -12.43 -9.91 -6.49
CA ARG A 82 -13.30 -9.93 -7.68
C ARG A 82 -12.98 -11.09 -8.61
N SER A 83 -11.70 -11.37 -8.88
CA SER A 83 -11.29 -12.51 -9.72
C SER A 83 -11.68 -13.86 -9.10
N GLN A 84 -11.67 -13.97 -7.76
CA GLN A 84 -12.16 -15.18 -7.08
C GLN A 84 -13.66 -15.41 -7.31
N PHE A 85 -14.48 -14.36 -7.40
CA PHE A 85 -15.90 -14.51 -7.74
C PHE A 85 -16.13 -14.97 -9.19
N GLU A 86 -15.22 -14.66 -10.12
CA GLU A 86 -15.30 -15.15 -11.50
C GLU A 86 -15.13 -16.68 -11.57
N LEU A 87 -14.32 -17.27 -10.69
CA LEU A 87 -14.18 -18.73 -10.57
C LEU A 87 -15.47 -19.42 -10.06
N LEU A 88 -16.26 -18.76 -9.20
CA LEU A 88 -17.55 -19.33 -8.77
C LEU A 88 -18.55 -19.45 -9.94
N ASN A 89 -18.49 -18.54 -10.92
CA ASN A 89 -19.32 -18.66 -12.12
C ASN A 89 -18.94 -19.87 -12.98
N LEU A 90 -17.72 -20.39 -12.84
CA LEU A 90 -17.28 -21.58 -13.55
C LEU A 90 -17.85 -22.88 -12.95
N LEU A 91 -18.34 -22.83 -11.70
CA LEU A 91 -18.94 -23.98 -11.06
C LEU A 91 -20.22 -24.39 -11.82
N GLY A 92 -20.23 -25.61 -12.36
CA GLY A 92 -21.32 -26.11 -13.20
C GLY A 92 -21.19 -25.77 -14.70
N HIS A 93 -20.16 -25.02 -15.11
CA HIS A 93 -19.83 -24.83 -16.52
C HIS A 93 -18.70 -25.78 -16.94
N SER A 94 -18.78 -26.27 -18.18
CA SER A 94 -17.68 -27.04 -18.78
C SER A 94 -16.67 -26.09 -19.40
N VAL A 95 -15.39 -26.26 -19.05
CA VAL A 95 -14.27 -25.55 -19.69
C VAL A 95 -13.47 -26.48 -20.58
N VAL A 96 -13.03 -25.95 -21.71
CA VAL A 96 -12.11 -26.63 -22.61
C VAL A 96 -10.70 -26.15 -22.28
N THR A 97 -9.78 -27.09 -22.10
CA THR A 97 -8.36 -26.83 -21.85
C THR A 97 -7.52 -27.53 -22.90
N ASP A 98 -6.37 -26.94 -23.22
CA ASP A 98 -5.40 -27.60 -24.11
C ASP A 98 -4.88 -28.89 -23.46
N GLY A 99 -5.00 -30.01 -24.17
CA GLY A 99 -4.58 -31.31 -23.67
C GLY A 99 -4.58 -32.38 -24.76
N ASN A 100 -3.76 -33.42 -24.58
CA ASN A 100 -3.61 -34.53 -25.52
C ASN A 100 -4.24 -35.84 -25.01
N THR A 101 -5.09 -35.77 -23.99
CA THR A 101 -5.72 -36.94 -23.38
C THR A 101 -7.23 -36.78 -23.39
N VAL A 102 -7.94 -37.74 -23.98
CA VAL A 102 -9.40 -37.78 -24.02
C VAL A 102 -9.87 -38.99 -23.21
N SER A 103 -10.70 -38.74 -22.21
CA SER A 103 -11.34 -39.79 -21.41
C SER A 103 -12.65 -40.20 -22.08
N LEU A 104 -12.71 -41.43 -22.57
CA LEU A 104 -13.92 -42.04 -23.14
C LEU A 104 -14.60 -42.92 -22.07
N ALA A 105 -15.84 -42.61 -21.71
CA ALA A 105 -16.64 -43.48 -20.83
C ALA A 105 -17.02 -44.78 -21.58
N SER A 106 -17.20 -45.89 -20.85
CA SER A 106 -17.49 -47.22 -21.40
C SER A 106 -18.76 -47.30 -22.25
N GLU A 107 -19.71 -46.38 -22.05
CA GLU A 107 -20.82 -46.09 -22.95
C GLU A 107 -21.00 -44.57 -23.00
N GLY A 108 -20.55 -43.93 -24.08
CA GLY A 108 -20.68 -42.48 -24.28
C GLY A 108 -19.90 -41.96 -25.48
N GLU A 109 -20.20 -40.72 -25.88
CA GLU A 109 -19.50 -40.02 -26.96
C GLU A 109 -18.44 -39.07 -26.36
N ALA A 110 -17.23 -39.06 -26.93
CA ALA A 110 -16.20 -38.08 -26.57
C ALA A 110 -16.28 -36.87 -27.51
N THR A 111 -16.53 -35.69 -26.96
CA THR A 111 -16.49 -34.43 -27.73
C THR A 111 -15.05 -33.91 -27.77
N LEU A 112 -14.44 -33.91 -28.96
CA LEU A 112 -13.17 -33.24 -29.20
C LEU A 112 -13.42 -31.85 -29.78
N SER A 113 -12.68 -30.85 -29.27
CA SER A 113 -12.65 -29.52 -29.84
C SER A 113 -11.22 -29.20 -30.29
N TYR A 114 -11.10 -28.54 -31.44
CA TYR A 114 -9.82 -28.13 -32.01
C TYR A 114 -9.89 -26.63 -32.29
N ALA A 115 -8.92 -25.88 -31.76
CA ALA A 115 -8.74 -24.47 -32.06
C ALA A 115 -7.56 -24.33 -33.03
N LEU A 116 -7.84 -23.86 -34.25
CA LEU A 116 -6.80 -23.48 -35.19
C LEU A 116 -6.38 -22.03 -34.87
N SER A 117 -5.10 -21.77 -34.64
CA SER A 117 -4.61 -20.39 -34.59
C SER A 117 -4.76 -19.77 -35.98
N GLU A 118 -5.29 -18.54 -36.05
CA GLU A 118 -5.67 -17.81 -37.27
C GLU A 118 -4.56 -17.65 -38.34
N ASN A 119 -3.34 -18.12 -38.08
CA ASN A 119 -2.14 -17.97 -38.92
C ASN A 119 -1.57 -19.29 -39.48
N ALA A 120 -2.43 -20.27 -39.77
CA ALA A 120 -2.03 -21.53 -40.43
C ALA A 120 -1.83 -21.38 -41.94
#